data_AF-A0A2J6XHW2-F1
#
_entry.id   AF-A0A2J6XHW2-F1
#
_cell.length_a   1.000
_cell.length_b   1.000
_cell.length_c   1.000
_cell.angle_alpha   90.00
_cell.angle_beta   90.00
_cell.angle_gamma   90.00
#
_symmetry.space_group_name_H-M   'P 1'
#
loop_
_entity.id
_entity.type
_entity.pdbx_description
1 polymer ?
#
loop_
_entity_poly.entity_id
_entity_poly.type
_entity_poly.pdbx_seq_one_letter_code
_entity_poly.pdbx_strand_id
1 'polypeptide(L)' 'MTMKAKITRNGRLAYIETETGQKAVVPWDNICNIIKRFGFIAEITGNEKLDCINNITKEGEVEFDVESEEYDEEEG' A
#
# COMPACT_ATOMS: atom_id res chain seq x y z
N MET A 1 -4.87 3.11 -9.98
CA MET A 1 -5.98 2.35 -9.35
C MET A 1 -5.43 1.75 -8.06
N THR A 2 -5.80 2.29 -6.91
CA THR A 2 -5.39 1.80 -5.59
C THR A 2 -6.33 0.69 -5.15
N MET A 3 -5.79 -0.38 -4.55
CA MET A 3 -6.57 -1.56 -4.14
C MET A 3 -6.41 -1.80 -2.64
N LYS A 4 -7.51 -2.06 -1.93
CA LYS A 4 -7.48 -2.39 -0.52
C LYS A 4 -6.95 -3.80 -0.31
N ALA A 5 -6.08 -3.94 0.68
CA ALA A 5 -5.51 -5.21 1.08
C ALA A 5 -5.49 -5.35 2.60
N LYS A 6 -6.11 -6.40 3.10
CA LYS A 6 -6.06 -6.79 4.50
C LYS A 6 -4.77 -7.56 4.75
N ILE A 7 -3.97 -7.08 5.70
CA ILE A 7 -2.67 -7.65 6.03
C ILE A 7 -2.70 -8.19 7.46
N THR A 8 -2.39 -9.46 7.62
CA THR A 8 -2.34 -10.12 8.94
C THR A 8 -0.95 -10.70 9.18
N ARG A 9 -0.31 -10.32 10.28
CA ARG A 9 0.98 -10.91 10.68
C ARG A 9 0.78 -12.24 11.40
N ASN A 10 1.56 -13.24 11.03
CA ASN A 10 1.71 -14.47 11.79
C ASN A 10 3.19 -14.82 11.91
N GLY A 11 3.80 -14.46 13.04
CA GLY A 11 5.24 -14.65 13.26
C GLY A 11 6.08 -13.82 12.29
N ARG A 12 6.84 -14.50 11.42
CA ARG A 12 7.71 -13.87 10.39
C ARG A 12 7.03 -13.68 9.04
N LEU A 13 5.79 -14.15 8.91
CA LEU A 13 5.04 -14.09 7.67
C LEU A 13 3.90 -13.07 7.78
N ALA A 14 3.53 -12.53 6.62
CA ALA A 14 2.38 -11.69 6.41
C ALA A 14 1.44 -12.40 5.43
N TYR A 15 0.17 -12.44 5.78
CA TYR A 15 -0.91 -12.86 4.90
C TYR A 15 -1.57 -11.61 4.35
N ILE A 16 -1.66 -11.52 3.03
CA ILE A 16 -2.31 -10.42 2.31
C ILE A 16 -3.57 -10.98 1.65
N GLU A 17 -4.70 -10.32 1.85
CA GLU A 17 -5.95 -10.60 1.16
C GLU A 17 -6.47 -9.31 0.54
N THR A 18 -6.55 -9.26 -0.80
CA THR A 18 -7.07 -8.09 -1.51
C THR A 18 -8.59 -8.07 -1.51
N GLU A 19 -9.19 -6.90 -1.75
CA GLU A 19 -10.65 -6.79 -1.94
C GLU A 19 -11.18 -7.64 -3.12
N THR A 20 -10.32 -7.97 -4.09
CA THR A 20 -10.65 -8.86 -5.21
C THR A 20 -10.57 -10.35 -4.85
N GLY A 21 -10.28 -10.68 -3.59
CA GLY A 21 -10.18 -12.05 -3.09
C GLY A 21 -8.84 -12.75 -3.39
N GLN A 22 -7.85 -12.03 -3.93
CA GLN A 22 -6.52 -12.58 -4.16
C GLN A 22 -5.78 -12.70 -2.84
N LYS A 23 -5.08 -13.83 -2.64
CA LYS A 23 -4.37 -14.12 -1.40
C LYS A 23 -2.89 -14.37 -1.67
N ALA A 24 -2.04 -13.80 -0.83
CA ALA A 24 -0.60 -13.99 -0.89
C ALA A 24 0.00 -14.17 0.50
N VAL A 25 1.11 -14.91 0.59
CA VAL A 25 1.90 -15.08 1.81
C VAL A 25 3.31 -14.64 1.52
N VAL A 26 3.81 -13.71 2.33
CA VAL A 26 5.10 -13.06 2.10
C VAL A 26 5.85 -12.88 3.43
N PRO A 27 7.17 -12.69 3.41
CA PRO A 27 7.90 -12.31 4.62
C PRO A 27 7.42 -10.94 5.14
N TRP A 28 7.23 -10.82 6.45
CA TRP A 28 6.82 -9.56 7.08
C TRP A 28 7.80 -8.42 6.77
N ASP A 29 9.10 -8.71 6.73
CA ASP A 29 10.13 -7.70 6.42
C ASP A 29 9.98 -7.10 5.01
N ASN A 30 9.34 -7.80 4.08
CA ASN A 30 9.15 -7.36 2.70
C ASN A 30 7.84 -6.62 2.45
N ILE A 31 6.97 -6.53 3.47
CA ILE A 31 5.59 -6.06 3.31
C ILE A 31 5.52 -4.62 2.80
N CYS A 32 6.42 -3.74 3.25
CA CYS A 32 6.46 -2.33 2.85
C CYS A 32 6.79 -2.17 1.36
N ASN A 33 7.70 -3.00 0.86
CA ASN A 33 8.05 -3.00 -0.55
C ASN A 33 6.86 -3.45 -1.41
N ILE A 34 6.12 -4.46 -0.93
CA ILE A 34 4.93 -4.96 -1.62
C ILE A 34 3.82 -3.92 -1.63
N ILE A 35 3.50 -3.30 -0.50
CA ILE A 35 2.49 -2.24 -0.42
C ILE A 35 2.79 -1.11 -1.41
N LYS A 36 4.05 -0.64 -1.44
CA LYS A 36 4.49 0.42 -2.37
C LYS A 36 4.42 -0.03 -3.83
N ARG A 37 4.92 -1.22 -4.14
CA ARG A 37 5.00 -1.74 -5.52
C ARG A 37 3.64 -1.95 -6.16
N PHE A 38 2.67 -2.40 -5.37
CA PHE A 38 1.32 -2.70 -5.85
C PHE A 38 0.31 -1.59 -5.54
N GLY A 39 0.73 -0.51 -4.88
CA GLY A 39 -0.15 0.60 -4.51
C GLY A 39 -1.32 0.16 -3.62
N PHE A 40 -1.06 -0.71 -2.65
CA PHE A 40 -2.10 -1.22 -1.76
C PHE A 40 -2.48 -0.18 -0.70
N ILE A 41 -3.78 -0.05 -0.45
CA ILE A 41 -4.31 0.57 0.77
C ILE A 41 -4.33 -0.52 1.84
N ALA A 42 -3.30 -0.53 2.69
CA ALA A 42 -3.06 -1.60 3.63
C ALA A 42 -3.84 -1.44 4.94
N GLU A 43 -4.67 -2.43 5.27
CA GLU A 43 -5.38 -2.53 6.55
C GLU A 43 -4.72 -3.62 7.41
N ILE A 44 -3.89 -3.21 8.37
CA ILE A 44 -3.22 -4.15 9.27
C ILE A 44 -4.22 -4.64 10.32
N THR A 45 -4.42 -5.95 10.39
CA THR A 45 -5.21 -6.57 11.47
C THR A 45 -4.29 -6.94 12.63
N GLY A 46 -4.33 -6.19 13.73
CA GLY A 46 -3.54 -6.43 14.95
C GLY A 46 -3.09 -5.14 15.65
N ASN A 47 -2.36 -5.26 16.76
CA ASN A 47 -1.76 -4.12 17.48
C ASN A 47 -0.36 -3.74 16.95
N GLU A 48 -0.07 -4.18 15.72
CA GLU A 48 1.24 -4.09 15.10
C GLU A 48 1.32 -2.81 14.27
N LYS A 49 2.35 -2.00 14.51
CA LYS A 49 2.63 -0.81 13.70
C LYS A 49 3.61 -1.18 12.60
N LEU A 50 3.21 -0.99 11.34
CA LEU A 50 4.18 -0.89 10.25
C LEU A 50 4.66 0.55 10.12
N ASP A 51 5.97 0.74 10.19
CA ASP A 51 6.59 2.06 9.99
C ASP A 51 6.25 2.70 8.64
N CYS A 52 6.06 1.89 7.58
CA CYS A 52 5.73 2.40 6.25
C CYS A 52 4.25 2.75 6.03
N ILE A 53 3.34 2.37 6.94
CA ILE A 53 1.90 2.67 6.82
C ILE A 53 1.54 3.93 7.63
N ASN A 54 2.39 4.37 8.57
CA ASN A 54 2.17 5.58 9.37
C ASN A 54 2.02 6.89 8.57
N ASN A 55 2.32 6.90 7.26
CA ASN A 55 2.04 8.04 6.38
C ASN A 55 0.73 7.91 5.58
N ILE A 56 0.04 6.78 5.65
CA ILE A 56 -1.15 6.49 4.81
C ILE A 56 -2.43 6.58 5.66
N THR A 57 -2.36 6.42 6.98
CA THR A 57 -3.52 6.41 7.87
C THR A 57 -3.70 7.72 8.65
N LYS A 58 -3.52 8.85 7.96
CA LYS A 58 -3.92 10.16 8.50
C LYS A 58 -4.61 11.03 7.47
N GLU A 59 -5.40 10.42 6.60
CA GLU A 59 -6.19 11.14 5.60
C GLU A 59 -7.64 10.66 5.66
N GLY A 60 -8.28 11.02 6.79
CA GLY A 60 -9.69 11.40 6.77
C GLY A 60 -9.89 12.84 6.24
N GLU A 61 -8.85 13.42 5.63
CA GLU A 61 -8.85 14.72 4.97
C GLU A 61 -8.09 14.51 3.65
N VAL A 62 -8.84 14.44 2.56
CA VAL A 62 -8.34 14.28 1.20
C VAL A 62 -8.13 15.69 0.66
N GLU A 63 -6.90 16.17 0.59
CA GLU A 63 -6.54 17.26 -0.34
C GLU A 63 -5.61 16.66 -1.40
N PHE A 64 -6.26 16.28 -2.50
CA PHE A 64 -5.62 15.71 -3.68
C PHE A 64 -5.06 16.88 -4.50
N ASP A 65 -3.86 17.36 -4.18
CA ASP A 65 -3.13 18.28 -5.05
C ASP A 65 -2.37 17.46 -6.10
N VAL A 66 -3.10 17.06 -7.14
CA VAL A 66 -2.52 16.58 -8.40
C VAL A 66 -2.58 17.74 -9.37
N GLU A 67 -1.51 18.53 -9.42
CA GLU A 67 -1.23 19.34 -10.61
C GLU A 67 -0.35 18.50 -11.55
N SER A 68 -1.08 17.85 -12.45
CA SER A 68 -0.79 17.39 -13.82
C SER A 68 0.65 17.32 -14.31
N GLU A 69 0.98 16.14 -14.80
CA GLU A 69 2.15 15.80 -15.61
C GLU A 69 2.16 16.62 -16.92
N GLU A 70 3.18 17.46 -17.14
CA GLU A 70 3.46 18.03 -18.47
C GLU A 70 4.42 17.07 -19.19
N TYR A 71 3.85 16.23 -20.05
CA TYR A 71 4.55 15.65 -21.20
C TYR A 71 4.76 16.78 -22.21
N ASP A 72 5.99 16.98 -22.68
CA ASP A 72 6.20 17.57 -24.01
C ASP A 72 7.35 16.84 -24.72
N GLU A 73 6.98 16.22 -25.82
CA GLU A 73 7.82 15.54 -26.80
C GLU A 73 8.35 16.56 -27.83
N GLU A 74 9.59 16.32 -28.31
CA GLU A 74 10.12 16.64 -29.65
C GLU A 74 10.86 17.98 -29.96
N GLU A 75 12.02 17.75 -30.59
CA GLU A 75 12.73 18.45 -31.68
C GLU A 75 13.37 19.85 -31.50
N GLY A 76 14.69 19.86 -31.72
CA GLY A 76 15.55 21.01 -32.01
C GLY A 76 16.99 20.61 -32.33
#